data_AF-Q4V5L2-F1
#
_entry.id   AF-Q4V5L2-F1
#
_cell.length_a   1.000
_cell.length_b   1.000
_cell.length_c   1.000
_cell.angle_alpha   90.00
_cell.angle_beta   90.00
_cell.angle_gamma   90.00
#
_symmetry.space_group_name_H-M   'P 1'
#
loop_
_entity.id
_entity.type
_entity.pdbx_description
1 polymer ?
#
loop_
_entity_poly.entity_id
_entity_poly.type
_entity_poly.pdbx_seq_one_letter_code
_entity_poly.pdbx_strand_id
1 'polypeptide(L)'
;MMARKRALDSQLPLLALGGLIIMGLAIVDSLECYACDSAEDSECATRPGQQLEVEECQQTGDECVTSISAGLTRRGCLARLYPNGYCAAPCDRCNTSLCNRHVYPADRLRCYQCSGSDCIDVASRPQYLLPCPVYQEDDRCYTNVVHLSNTLRGCEHTNLPTTCPHVCLKCNYNGCNAEKTVTELRCLQCTHNRLAPNPDCLRDQDPPAAVAEDQPKCSLSNSTVTHCVNKVMYGHRENCFSYRNTQTEVLQRGCSTAMGFYPTGELTECHGEFCNADCQDIVCAACNSTANPGCRAGRNLPTEKCAAGTTACYSCEQG
;
A
#
# COMPACT_ATOMS: atom_id res chain seq x y z
N MET A 1 79.17 0.63 -89.99
CA MET A 1 77.91 1.08 -89.36
C MET A 1 77.29 -0.16 -88.71
N MET A 2 77.71 -0.56 -87.51
CA MET A 2 77.07 -0.25 -86.20
C MET A 2 75.54 -0.42 -86.28
N ALA A 3 74.87 -1.36 -85.61
CA ALA A 3 74.92 -1.67 -84.16
C ALA A 3 74.50 -3.14 -83.91
N ARG A 4 75.33 -3.93 -83.20
CA ARG A 4 75.29 -4.24 -81.75
C ARG A 4 74.13 -5.16 -81.33
N LYS A 5 74.43 -6.44 -81.09
CA LYS A 5 73.73 -7.30 -80.11
C LYS A 5 74.65 -8.44 -79.65
N ARG A 6 75.24 -8.26 -78.47
CA ARG A 6 75.71 -9.31 -77.54
C ARG A 6 75.72 -8.68 -76.15
N ALA A 7 75.06 -9.33 -75.19
CA ALA A 7 75.72 -9.89 -74.01
C ALA A 7 74.67 -10.39 -73.01
N LEU A 8 75.07 -11.48 -72.37
CA LEU A 8 74.45 -12.28 -71.33
C LEU A 8 74.87 -11.73 -69.96
N ASP A 9 73.98 -11.71 -68.96
CA ASP A 9 74.30 -11.91 -67.53
C ASP A 9 72.98 -11.98 -66.74
N SER A 10 72.62 -13.13 -66.15
CA SER A 10 72.97 -13.56 -64.79
C SER A 10 72.32 -12.67 -63.72
N GLN A 11 71.33 -13.20 -62.98
CA GLN A 11 71.14 -13.14 -61.51
C GLN A 11 69.83 -13.87 -61.09
N LEU A 12 69.97 -14.97 -60.33
CA LEU A 12 69.00 -15.49 -59.34
C LEU A 12 69.46 -14.93 -57.96
N PRO A 13 68.77 -15.04 -56.78
CA PRO A 13 67.46 -15.62 -56.44
C PRO A 13 66.64 -14.79 -55.40
N LEU A 14 65.42 -15.23 -55.03
CA LEU A 14 64.96 -15.51 -53.65
C LEU A 14 63.41 -15.60 -53.62
N LEU A 15 62.90 -16.82 -53.46
CA LEU A 15 61.51 -17.08 -53.08
C LEU A 15 61.38 -16.93 -51.56
N ALA A 16 60.73 -15.85 -51.11
CA ALA A 16 60.30 -15.72 -49.72
C ALA A 16 58.92 -16.39 -49.55
N LEU A 17 58.88 -17.62 -49.02
CA LEU A 17 57.65 -18.20 -48.48
C LEU A 17 57.38 -17.54 -47.12
N GLY A 18 56.52 -16.52 -47.11
CA GLY A 18 55.90 -16.00 -45.89
C GLY A 18 54.74 -16.88 -45.48
N GLY A 19 54.96 -17.80 -44.53
CA GLY A 19 53.89 -18.53 -43.86
C GLY A 19 53.14 -17.59 -42.91
N LEU A 20 51.90 -17.24 -43.26
CA LEU A 20 50.95 -16.59 -42.35
C LEU A 20 50.48 -17.63 -41.33
N ILE A 21 51.14 -17.67 -40.18
CA ILE A 21 50.61 -18.34 -38.98
C ILE A 21 49.50 -17.42 -38.45
N ILE A 22 48.26 -17.74 -38.78
CA ILE A 22 47.10 -17.21 -38.06
C ILE A 22 47.14 -17.87 -36.69
N MET A 23 47.75 -17.20 -35.70
CA MET A 23 47.47 -17.47 -34.30
C MET A 23 45.98 -17.22 -34.10
N GLY A 24 45.18 -18.29 -34.10
CA GLY A 24 43.82 -18.22 -33.61
C GLY A 24 43.91 -17.77 -32.16
N LEU A 25 43.47 -16.53 -31.90
CA LEU A 25 43.09 -16.13 -30.56
C LEU A 25 41.95 -17.06 -30.17
N ALA A 26 42.26 -18.13 -29.44
CA ALA A 26 41.24 -18.85 -28.69
C ALA A 26 40.65 -17.81 -27.74
N ILE A 27 39.44 -17.37 -28.05
CA ILE A 27 38.62 -16.62 -27.10
C ILE A 27 38.32 -17.64 -26.01
N VAL A 28 39.15 -17.65 -24.97
CA VAL A 28 38.81 -18.35 -23.73
C VAL A 28 37.72 -17.50 -23.13
N ASP A 29 36.46 -17.90 -23.34
CA ASP A 29 35.35 -17.33 -22.60
C ASP A 29 35.60 -17.69 -21.13
N SER A 30 36.07 -16.71 -20.35
CA SER A 30 36.19 -16.87 -18.92
C SER A 30 34.80 -16.79 -18.30
N LEU A 31 34.52 -17.70 -17.37
CA LEU A 31 33.24 -17.72 -16.69
C LEU A 31 33.16 -16.52 -15.74
N GLU A 32 32.16 -15.67 -15.93
CA GLU A 32 31.88 -14.55 -15.02
C GLU A 32 30.70 -14.89 -14.12
N CYS A 33 30.78 -14.58 -12.83
CA CYS A 33 29.71 -14.82 -11.87
C CYS A 33 29.40 -13.57 -11.07
N TYR A 34 28.12 -13.38 -10.68
CA TYR A 34 27.82 -12.41 -9.64
C TYR A 34 28.47 -12.84 -8.33
N ALA A 35 29.11 -11.90 -7.63
CA ALA A 35 29.83 -12.12 -6.39
C ALA A 35 29.32 -11.14 -5.31
N CYS A 36 28.75 -11.68 -4.24
CA CYS A 36 28.26 -10.86 -3.12
C CYS A 36 27.95 -11.72 -1.89
N ASP A 37 27.86 -11.06 -0.72
CA ASP A 37 27.34 -11.63 0.53
C ASP A 37 26.23 -10.72 1.09
N SER A 38 25.05 -11.29 1.33
CA SER A 38 23.92 -10.55 1.93
C SER A 38 24.14 -10.04 3.34
N ALA A 39 25.19 -10.51 4.04
CA ALA A 39 25.62 -9.94 5.31
C ALA A 39 26.20 -8.52 5.14
N GLU A 40 26.83 -8.25 4.00
CA GLU A 40 27.48 -6.98 3.68
C GLU A 40 26.54 -6.10 2.85
N ASP A 41 25.83 -6.72 1.89
CA ASP A 41 24.87 -6.05 1.02
C ASP A 41 23.60 -6.88 0.81
N SER A 42 22.50 -6.43 1.44
CA SER A 42 21.18 -7.05 1.31
C SER A 42 20.66 -7.16 -0.13
N GLU A 43 21.16 -6.36 -1.08
CA GLU A 43 20.79 -6.47 -2.50
C GLU A 43 21.22 -7.81 -3.10
N CYS A 44 22.25 -8.47 -2.54
CA CYS A 44 22.65 -9.82 -2.92
C CYS A 44 21.51 -10.85 -2.84
N ALA A 45 20.62 -10.67 -1.86
CA ALA A 45 19.42 -11.47 -1.64
C ALA A 45 18.17 -10.89 -2.31
N THR A 46 18.02 -9.56 -2.27
CA THR A 46 16.74 -8.88 -2.62
C THR A 46 16.65 -8.41 -4.07
N ARG A 47 17.78 -8.13 -4.72
CA ARG A 47 17.85 -7.61 -6.10
C ARG A 47 18.94 -8.30 -6.92
N PRO A 48 18.85 -9.63 -7.08
CA PRO A 48 19.90 -10.35 -7.78
C PRO A 48 19.97 -9.91 -9.24
N GLY A 49 21.21 -9.71 -9.72
CA GLY A 49 21.51 -9.28 -11.09
C GLY A 49 21.37 -7.79 -11.36
N GLN A 50 21.01 -6.96 -10.37
CA GLN A 50 21.08 -5.51 -10.47
C GLN A 50 22.15 -5.02 -9.50
N GLN A 51 23.13 -4.26 -10.00
CA GLN A 51 24.11 -3.55 -9.17
C GLN A 51 25.02 -4.44 -8.29
N LEU A 52 25.04 -5.77 -8.52
CA LEU A 52 25.95 -6.68 -7.86
C LEU A 52 27.33 -6.68 -8.54
N GLU A 53 28.37 -6.88 -7.74
CA GLU A 53 29.73 -7.08 -8.25
C GLU A 53 29.80 -8.38 -9.07
N VAL A 54 30.71 -8.37 -10.04
CA VAL A 54 30.98 -9.50 -10.93
C VAL A 54 32.44 -9.90 -10.73
N GLU A 55 32.69 -11.20 -10.65
CA GLU A 55 34.02 -11.77 -10.59
C GLU A 55 34.27 -12.72 -11.77
N GLU A 56 35.54 -12.84 -12.16
CA GLU A 56 36.00 -13.76 -13.19
C GLU A 56 36.55 -15.04 -12.54
N CYS A 57 35.95 -16.20 -12.86
CA CYS A 57 36.37 -17.49 -12.33
C CYS A 57 37.66 -17.97 -13.00
N GLN A 58 38.71 -18.15 -12.19
CA GLN A 58 40.06 -18.47 -12.66
C GLN A 58 40.25 -19.94 -13.03
N GLN A 59 39.42 -20.84 -12.49
CA GLN A 59 39.58 -22.27 -12.67
C GLN A 59 38.85 -22.75 -13.93
N THR A 60 39.52 -23.54 -14.77
CA THR A 60 38.88 -24.15 -15.94
C THR A 60 37.78 -25.11 -15.48
N GLY A 61 36.56 -24.93 -16.00
CA GLY A 61 35.40 -25.73 -15.62
C GLY A 61 34.82 -25.40 -14.24
N ASP A 62 35.11 -24.20 -13.71
CA ASP A 62 34.43 -23.65 -12.54
C ASP A 62 32.94 -23.41 -12.83
N GLU A 63 32.17 -23.11 -11.79
CA GLU A 63 30.73 -22.85 -11.89
C GLU A 63 30.34 -21.66 -11.02
N CYS A 64 29.30 -20.96 -11.42
CA CYS A 64 28.66 -19.98 -10.55
C CYS A 64 27.79 -20.68 -9.52
N VAL A 65 27.80 -20.13 -8.31
CA VAL A 65 27.06 -20.63 -7.16
C VAL A 65 26.16 -19.54 -6.62
N THR A 66 24.97 -19.95 -6.19
CA THR A 66 24.18 -19.22 -5.19
C THR A 66 23.91 -20.16 -4.03
N SER A 67 24.34 -19.80 -2.83
CA SER A 67 24.15 -20.64 -1.63
C SER A 67 23.54 -19.85 -0.50
N ILE A 68 22.92 -20.57 0.44
CA ILE A 68 22.37 -20.00 1.66
C ILE A 68 23.04 -20.63 2.87
N SER A 69 23.53 -19.79 3.78
CA SER A 69 24.16 -20.20 5.03
C SER A 69 23.64 -19.32 6.15
N ALA A 70 23.02 -19.92 7.18
CA ALA A 70 22.37 -19.19 8.27
C ALA A 70 21.36 -18.12 7.78
N GLY A 71 20.62 -18.42 6.70
CA GLY A 71 19.65 -17.52 6.07
C GLY A 71 20.26 -16.44 5.16
N LEU A 72 21.58 -16.29 5.13
CA LEU A 72 22.29 -15.32 4.30
C LEU A 72 22.62 -15.92 2.93
N THR A 73 22.40 -15.16 1.88
CA THR A 73 22.72 -15.50 0.48
C THR A 73 24.14 -15.12 0.13
N ARG A 74 24.87 -16.04 -0.49
CA ARG A 74 26.19 -15.82 -1.08
C ARG A 74 26.17 -16.19 -2.55
N ARG A 75 26.86 -15.37 -3.36
CA ARG A 75 27.04 -15.60 -4.79
C ARG A 75 28.52 -15.55 -5.14
N GLY A 76 28.93 -16.35 -6.11
CA GLY A 76 30.30 -16.33 -6.63
C GLY A 76 30.69 -17.60 -7.37
N CYS A 77 31.96 -17.69 -7.74
CA CYS A 77 32.60 -18.88 -8.27
C CYS A 77 32.68 -19.99 -7.20
N LEU A 78 32.41 -21.24 -7.61
CA LEU A 78 32.44 -22.40 -6.74
C LEU A 78 33.81 -22.59 -6.10
N ALA A 79 34.89 -22.50 -6.87
CA ALA A 79 36.25 -22.70 -6.35
C ALA A 79 36.64 -21.69 -5.27
N ARG A 80 36.09 -20.45 -5.32
CA ARG A 80 36.33 -19.42 -4.30
C ARG A 80 35.51 -19.66 -3.03
N LEU A 81 34.21 -19.91 -3.18
CA LEU A 81 33.30 -20.06 -2.04
C LEU A 81 33.44 -21.42 -1.35
N TYR A 82 33.74 -22.46 -2.13
CA TYR A 82 33.86 -23.85 -1.70
C TYR A 82 35.10 -24.49 -2.33
N PRO A 83 36.32 -24.24 -1.80
CA PRO A 83 37.56 -24.75 -2.39
C PRO A 83 37.66 -26.28 -2.50
N ASN A 84 36.85 -27.01 -1.72
CA ASN A 84 36.73 -28.47 -1.80
C ASN A 84 35.73 -28.94 -2.89
N GLY A 85 35.13 -28.01 -3.64
CA GLY A 85 34.08 -28.27 -4.64
C GLY A 85 32.73 -28.70 -4.07
N TYR A 86 32.59 -28.73 -2.73
CA TYR A 86 31.39 -29.24 -2.06
C TYR A 86 30.53 -28.08 -1.54
N CYS A 87 29.43 -27.83 -2.25
CA CYS A 87 28.41 -26.87 -1.85
C CYS A 87 27.19 -27.59 -1.27
N ALA A 88 27.04 -27.56 0.05
CA ALA A 88 25.92 -28.20 0.73
C ALA A 88 24.60 -27.42 0.50
N ALA A 89 23.48 -28.15 0.36
CA ALA A 89 22.16 -27.53 0.22
C ALA A 89 21.79 -26.67 1.45
N PRO A 90 21.13 -25.50 1.28
CA PRO A 90 20.60 -24.96 0.02
C PRO A 90 21.70 -24.30 -0.82
N CYS A 91 21.96 -24.87 -2.00
CA CYS A 91 22.92 -24.40 -2.97
C CYS A 91 22.46 -24.70 -4.40
N ASP A 92 22.60 -23.73 -5.29
CA ASP A 92 22.35 -23.83 -6.72
C ASP A 92 23.61 -23.52 -7.52
N ARG A 93 23.81 -24.24 -8.62
CA ARG A 93 25.03 -24.22 -9.45
C ARG A 93 24.65 -24.07 -10.92
N CYS A 94 25.42 -23.29 -11.65
CA CYS A 94 25.24 -23.11 -13.08
C CYS A 94 26.56 -22.75 -13.77
N ASN A 95 26.67 -23.03 -15.07
CA ASN A 95 27.94 -23.05 -15.80
C ASN A 95 27.99 -22.07 -16.99
N THR A 96 27.12 -21.07 -17.01
CA THR A 96 27.13 -19.99 -18.01
C THR A 96 27.39 -18.65 -17.33
N SER A 97 28.00 -17.70 -18.04
CA SER A 97 28.33 -16.40 -17.43
C SER A 97 27.07 -15.68 -16.91
N LEU A 98 27.17 -15.14 -15.70
CA LEU A 98 26.14 -14.39 -14.99
C LEU A 98 24.83 -15.16 -14.76
N CYS A 99 24.88 -16.49 -14.75
CA CYS A 99 23.72 -17.35 -14.59
C CYS A 99 23.12 -17.30 -13.17
N ASN A 100 23.94 -16.99 -12.16
CA ASN A 100 23.53 -16.89 -10.76
C ASN A 100 22.84 -15.56 -10.44
N ARG A 101 21.90 -15.13 -11.29
CA ARG A 101 21.18 -13.84 -11.22
C ARG A 101 19.76 -13.92 -10.68
N HIS A 102 19.31 -15.12 -10.33
CA HIS A 102 17.92 -15.37 -9.92
C HIS A 102 17.76 -15.27 -8.40
N VAL A 103 16.54 -14.96 -7.95
CA VAL A 103 16.19 -15.05 -6.52
C VAL A 103 16.30 -16.52 -6.10
N TYR A 104 17.03 -16.76 -5.02
CA TYR A 104 17.27 -18.10 -4.48
C TYR A 104 16.90 -18.14 -2.99
N PRO A 105 16.14 -19.15 -2.54
CA PRO A 105 15.47 -20.16 -3.36
C PRO A 105 14.32 -19.53 -4.16
N ALA A 106 13.78 -20.25 -5.16
CA ALA A 106 12.79 -19.68 -6.09
C ALA A 106 11.47 -19.26 -5.41
N ASP A 107 11.12 -19.96 -4.34
CA ASP A 107 9.93 -19.78 -3.49
C ASP A 107 10.16 -18.81 -2.32
N ARG A 108 11.32 -18.15 -2.25
CA ARG A 108 11.64 -17.16 -1.22
C ARG A 108 10.53 -16.11 -1.09
N LEU A 109 9.99 -15.99 0.13
CA LEU A 109 8.91 -15.07 0.45
C LEU A 109 9.25 -13.64 0.03
N ARG A 110 8.28 -12.97 -0.60
CA ARG A 110 8.37 -11.58 -1.01
C ARG A 110 7.36 -10.75 -0.21
N CYS A 111 7.85 -9.71 0.44
CA CYS A 111 7.02 -8.80 1.22
C CYS A 111 7.22 -7.38 0.70
N TYR A 112 6.22 -6.52 0.91
CA TYR A 112 6.47 -5.09 0.85
C TYR A 112 7.40 -4.71 2.00
N GLN A 113 8.52 -4.06 1.67
CA GLN A 113 9.58 -3.68 2.60
C GLN A 113 9.84 -2.18 2.47
N CYS A 114 9.37 -1.40 3.43
CA CYS A 114 9.53 0.05 3.42
C CYS A 114 9.17 0.66 4.80
N SER A 115 9.50 1.94 5.02
CA SER A 115 9.03 2.71 6.17
C SER A 115 8.54 4.13 5.80
N GLY A 116 7.70 4.73 6.65
CA GLY A 116 7.24 6.11 6.50
C GLY A 116 5.86 6.26 5.85
N SER A 117 5.56 7.46 5.35
CA SER A 117 4.26 7.79 4.71
C SER A 117 4.05 7.03 3.40
N ASP A 118 5.15 6.78 2.72
CA ASP A 118 5.23 6.06 1.46
C ASP A 118 4.82 4.57 1.54
N CYS A 119 4.68 4.07 2.77
CA CYS A 119 4.26 2.70 3.07
C CYS A 119 2.79 2.56 3.45
N ILE A 120 2.08 3.68 3.55
CA ILE A 120 0.66 3.66 3.89
C ILE A 120 -0.13 2.95 2.78
N ASP A 121 0.19 3.28 1.53
CA ASP A 121 -0.38 2.70 0.33
C ASP A 121 0.75 2.26 -0.62
N VAL A 122 0.86 0.95 -0.80
CA VAL A 122 1.89 0.31 -1.62
C VAL A 122 1.34 -0.27 -2.93
N ALA A 123 0.06 -0.08 -3.23
CA ALA A 123 -0.61 -0.67 -4.39
C ALA A 123 0.07 -0.27 -5.72
N SER A 124 0.56 0.96 -5.81
CA SER A 124 1.28 1.49 -6.97
C SER A 124 2.81 1.45 -6.84
N ARG A 125 3.34 0.72 -5.84
CA ARG A 125 4.76 0.74 -5.48
C ARG A 125 5.41 -0.66 -5.52
N PRO A 126 5.44 -1.32 -6.70
CA PRO A 126 6.00 -2.66 -6.83
C PRO A 126 7.50 -2.75 -6.49
N GLN A 127 8.23 -1.64 -6.54
CA GLN A 127 9.65 -1.56 -6.18
C GLN A 127 9.93 -1.90 -4.71
N TYR A 128 8.92 -1.86 -3.84
CA TYR A 128 9.03 -2.26 -2.45
C TYR A 128 8.70 -3.73 -2.21
N LEU A 129 8.15 -4.44 -3.20
CA LEU A 129 7.88 -5.87 -3.10
C LEU A 129 9.18 -6.65 -3.36
N LEU A 130 9.93 -6.92 -2.30
CA LEU A 130 11.26 -7.50 -2.34
C LEU A 130 11.29 -8.88 -1.65
N PRO A 131 12.14 -9.81 -2.09
CA PRO A 131 12.45 -11.03 -1.33
C PRO A 131 12.94 -10.70 0.09
N CYS A 132 12.60 -11.51 1.08
CA CYS A 132 13.10 -11.31 2.44
C CYS A 132 14.62 -11.44 2.51
N PRO A 133 15.37 -10.45 3.03
CA PRO A 133 16.84 -10.47 2.98
C PRO A 133 17.48 -11.64 3.73
N VAL A 134 16.84 -12.10 4.82
CA VAL A 134 17.16 -13.37 5.48
C VAL A 134 16.17 -14.43 5.02
N TYR A 135 16.67 -15.57 4.53
CA TYR A 135 15.83 -16.70 4.16
C TYR A 135 15.47 -17.53 5.40
N GLN A 136 14.17 -17.69 5.63
CA GLN A 136 13.57 -18.67 6.54
C GLN A 136 12.35 -19.28 5.82
N GLU A 137 12.19 -20.60 5.90
CA GLU A 137 11.08 -21.30 5.25
C GLU A 137 9.72 -20.84 5.81
N ASP A 138 9.67 -20.60 7.12
CA ASP A 138 8.48 -20.18 7.85
C ASP A 138 8.40 -18.66 8.05
N ASP A 139 9.09 -17.86 7.22
CA ASP A 139 9.06 -16.40 7.37
C ASP A 139 7.65 -15.83 7.11
N ARG A 140 7.40 -14.64 7.64
CA ARG A 140 6.12 -13.94 7.48
C ARG A 140 6.35 -12.49 7.13
N CYS A 141 5.50 -11.95 6.28
CA CYS A 141 5.42 -10.51 6.12
C CYS A 141 4.74 -9.90 7.35
N TYR A 142 5.14 -8.68 7.71
CA TYR A 142 4.44 -7.89 8.72
C TYR A 142 4.04 -6.51 8.19
N THR A 143 3.03 -5.95 8.84
CA THR A 143 2.63 -4.54 8.75
C THR A 143 2.52 -3.98 10.17
N ASN A 144 3.21 -2.88 10.44
CA ASN A 144 3.16 -2.16 11.71
C ASN A 144 2.76 -0.69 11.47
N VAL A 145 1.62 -0.28 12.01
CA VAL A 145 1.13 1.10 11.94
C VAL A 145 1.60 1.85 13.18
N VAL A 146 2.70 2.59 13.06
CA VAL A 146 3.28 3.35 14.20
C VAL A 146 2.54 4.66 14.41
N HIS A 147 2.12 5.30 13.33
CA HIS A 147 1.36 6.56 13.34
C HIS A 147 0.52 6.69 12.06
N LEU A 148 -0.43 7.63 12.03
CA LEU A 148 -1.25 7.95 10.85
C LEU A 148 -0.44 8.30 9.60
N SER A 149 0.82 8.69 9.78
CA SER A 149 1.75 9.10 8.72
C SER A 149 2.95 8.15 8.60
N ASN A 150 3.01 7.08 9.39
CA ASN A 150 4.17 6.20 9.44
C ASN A 150 3.75 4.74 9.57
N THR A 151 3.97 3.98 8.51
CA THR A 151 3.79 2.54 8.46
C THR A 151 5.13 1.89 8.19
N LEU A 152 5.42 0.78 8.87
CA LEU A 152 6.55 -0.08 8.58
C LEU A 152 6.03 -1.40 8.03
N ARG A 153 6.65 -1.87 6.94
CA ARG A 153 6.38 -3.17 6.35
C ARG A 153 7.69 -3.90 6.17
N GLY A 154 7.67 -5.21 6.35
CA GLY A 154 8.90 -6.01 6.24
C GLY A 154 8.68 -7.50 6.39
N CYS A 155 9.78 -8.20 6.60
CA CYS A 155 9.86 -9.62 6.88
C CYS A 155 10.18 -9.84 8.37
N GLU A 156 9.47 -10.76 9.00
CA GLU A 156 9.52 -10.98 10.44
C GLU A 156 10.92 -11.30 10.94
N HIS A 157 11.66 -12.16 10.24
CA HIS A 157 12.99 -12.58 10.68
C HIS A 157 14.11 -11.60 10.30
N THR A 158 13.80 -10.55 9.53
CA THR A 158 14.80 -9.58 9.07
C THR A 158 14.70 -8.25 9.83
N ASN A 159 13.53 -7.62 9.81
CA ASN A 159 13.39 -6.22 10.19
C ASN A 159 12.19 -5.94 11.09
N LEU A 160 11.70 -6.94 11.82
CA LEU A 160 10.64 -6.75 12.81
C LEU A 160 11.12 -5.83 13.94
N PRO A 161 10.53 -4.64 14.12
CA PRO A 161 10.96 -3.74 15.18
C PRO A 161 10.50 -4.27 16.54
N THR A 162 11.27 -4.02 17.60
CA THR A 162 10.91 -4.41 18.99
C THR A 162 9.62 -3.73 19.47
N THR A 163 9.24 -2.62 18.83
CA THR A 163 7.98 -1.88 19.02
C THR A 163 6.80 -2.48 18.28
N CYS A 164 6.89 -3.76 17.89
CA CYS A 164 5.84 -4.53 17.23
C CYS A 164 5.17 -5.50 18.23
N PRO A 165 4.44 -5.02 19.27
CA PRO A 165 3.58 -5.88 20.07
C PRO A 165 2.34 -6.30 19.25
N HIS A 166 1.46 -7.13 19.82
CA HIS A 166 0.31 -7.86 19.24
C HIS A 166 -0.59 -7.20 18.15
N VAL A 167 -0.39 -5.94 17.79
CA VAL A 167 -1.08 -5.18 16.73
C VAL A 167 -0.37 -5.31 15.36
N CYS A 168 0.80 -5.93 15.28
CA CYS A 168 1.42 -6.22 13.99
C CYS A 168 0.68 -7.33 13.25
N LEU A 169 0.16 -7.00 12.08
CA LEU A 169 -0.55 -7.93 11.23
C LEU A 169 0.46 -8.72 10.41
N LYS A 170 0.37 -10.05 10.52
CA LYS A 170 1.31 -10.98 9.91
C LYS A 170 0.58 -11.89 8.93
N CYS A 171 1.27 -12.25 7.86
CA CYS A 171 0.76 -13.13 6.82
C CYS A 171 1.93 -13.82 6.10
N ASN A 172 1.67 -14.96 5.45
CA ASN A 172 2.72 -15.87 4.99
C ASN A 172 2.63 -16.21 3.50
N TYR A 173 2.22 -15.24 2.66
CA TYR A 173 2.23 -15.39 1.20
C TYR A 173 2.77 -14.13 0.52
N ASN A 174 3.22 -14.27 -0.73
CA ASN A 174 3.86 -13.18 -1.46
C ASN A 174 2.96 -11.93 -1.54
N GLY A 175 3.49 -10.80 -1.10
CA GLY A 175 2.81 -9.50 -1.16
C GLY A 175 1.58 -9.38 -0.26
N CYS A 176 1.39 -10.29 0.71
CA CYS A 176 0.20 -10.30 1.57
C CYS A 176 0.04 -9.04 2.42
N ASN A 177 1.15 -8.35 2.71
CA ASN A 177 1.17 -7.10 3.43
C ASN A 177 0.99 -5.88 2.49
N ALA A 178 0.06 -5.95 1.55
CA ALA A 178 -0.23 -4.85 0.60
C ALA A 178 -1.35 -3.90 1.08
N GLU A 179 -2.20 -4.36 2.00
CA GLU A 179 -3.42 -3.65 2.39
C GLU A 179 -3.14 -2.24 2.91
N LYS A 180 -4.00 -1.27 2.57
CA LYS A 180 -3.80 0.13 2.94
C LYS A 180 -3.92 0.29 4.45
N THR A 181 -2.92 0.90 5.08
CA THR A 181 -2.87 0.95 6.56
C THR A 181 -3.63 2.09 7.19
N VAL A 182 -4.00 3.10 6.42
CA VAL A 182 -4.79 4.23 6.88
C VAL A 182 -5.87 4.51 5.85
N THR A 183 -7.12 4.34 6.25
CA THR A 183 -8.28 4.66 5.42
C THR A 183 -8.97 5.90 5.98
N GLU A 184 -9.79 6.54 5.15
CA GLU A 184 -10.61 7.66 5.56
C GLU A 184 -12.05 7.21 5.62
N LEU A 185 -12.73 7.55 6.71
CA LEU A 185 -14.15 7.29 6.91
C LEU A 185 -14.86 8.62 7.10
N ARG A 186 -15.79 8.94 6.22
CA ARG A 186 -16.55 10.20 6.25
C ARG A 186 -17.85 10.00 7.04
N CYS A 187 -18.11 10.93 7.95
CA CYS A 187 -19.33 10.94 8.76
C CYS A 187 -20.07 12.26 8.57
N LEU A 188 -21.40 12.22 8.62
CA LEU A 188 -22.20 13.43 8.68
C LEU A 188 -21.89 14.18 9.98
N GLN A 189 -21.59 15.47 9.89
CA GLN A 189 -21.31 16.33 11.03
C GLN A 189 -22.28 17.50 11.08
N CYS A 190 -23.14 17.51 12.09
CA CYS A 190 -24.11 18.57 12.27
C CYS A 190 -24.59 18.63 13.72
N THR A 191 -25.21 19.75 14.08
CA THR A 191 -25.88 19.91 15.38
C THR A 191 -27.19 20.63 15.17
N HIS A 192 -28.26 20.07 15.73
CA HIS A 192 -29.56 20.69 15.87
C HIS A 192 -29.83 20.89 17.36
N ASN A 193 -30.30 22.08 17.73
CA ASN A 193 -30.87 22.33 19.05
C ASN A 193 -31.97 23.39 18.97
N ARG A 194 -32.76 23.51 20.03
CA ARG A 194 -33.88 24.46 20.12
C ARG A 194 -33.50 25.92 19.81
N LEU A 195 -32.30 26.36 20.22
CA LEU A 195 -31.85 27.75 20.06
C LEU A 195 -31.19 28.02 18.71
N ALA A 196 -30.67 26.98 18.06
CA ALA A 196 -30.10 27.01 16.73
C ALA A 196 -30.62 25.81 15.91
N PRO A 197 -31.88 25.88 15.42
CA PRO A 197 -32.47 24.80 14.66
C PRO A 197 -31.70 24.56 13.36
N ASN A 198 -31.31 23.30 13.14
CA ASN A 198 -30.69 22.85 11.90
C ASN A 198 -31.57 21.74 11.28
N PRO A 199 -32.41 22.05 10.29
CA PRO A 199 -33.29 21.06 9.65
C PRO A 199 -32.52 20.04 8.81
N ASP A 200 -31.39 20.42 8.21
CA ASP A 200 -30.51 19.52 7.43
C ASP A 200 -29.90 18.40 8.30
N CYS A 201 -29.73 18.67 9.61
CA CYS A 201 -29.28 17.66 10.56
C CYS A 201 -30.36 16.63 10.92
N LEU A 202 -31.63 17.01 10.75
CA LEU A 202 -32.79 16.17 11.06
C LEU A 202 -33.22 15.30 9.87
N ARG A 203 -33.35 15.86 8.65
CA ARG A 203 -33.88 15.10 7.49
C ARG A 203 -33.36 15.50 6.10
N ASP A 204 -33.06 16.77 5.83
CA ASP A 204 -32.93 17.23 4.45
C ASP A 204 -31.52 17.05 3.92
N GLN A 205 -31.34 16.22 2.88
CA GLN A 205 -30.13 16.28 2.05
C GLN A 205 -30.27 16.11 0.53
N ASP A 206 -31.44 16.07 -0.14
CA ASP A 206 -31.54 16.41 -1.58
C ASP A 206 -33.01 16.77 -1.92
N PRO A 207 -33.31 17.65 -2.90
CA PRO A 207 -34.65 17.74 -3.46
C PRO A 207 -34.98 16.44 -4.22
N PRO A 208 -36.25 16.00 -4.23
CA PRO A 208 -36.62 14.68 -4.74
C PRO A 208 -36.44 14.59 -6.25
N ALA A 209 -35.36 13.96 -6.70
CA ALA A 209 -35.23 13.43 -8.05
C ALA A 209 -34.81 11.95 -8.01
N ALA A 210 -35.82 11.09 -8.06
CA ALA A 210 -35.78 9.67 -8.43
C ALA A 210 -34.91 8.71 -7.58
N VAL A 211 -35.53 8.04 -6.58
CA VAL A 211 -35.07 6.70 -6.13
C VAL A 211 -36.29 5.81 -5.82
N ALA A 212 -36.19 4.53 -6.22
CA ALA A 212 -37.20 3.47 -6.22
C ALA A 212 -37.56 2.90 -4.82
N GLU A 213 -38.56 2.00 -4.81
CA GLU A 213 -39.22 1.36 -3.66
C GLU A 213 -38.27 0.60 -2.70
N ASP A 214 -37.77 1.29 -1.67
CA ASP A 214 -37.54 0.86 -0.27
C ASP A 214 -36.97 2.10 0.49
N GLN A 215 -37.82 2.90 1.14
CA GLN A 215 -37.47 4.22 1.71
C GLN A 215 -36.99 4.17 3.19
N PRO A 216 -36.30 5.20 3.75
CA PRO A 216 -35.32 6.12 3.17
C PRO A 216 -34.04 6.24 4.07
N LYS A 217 -32.87 5.90 3.56
CA LYS A 217 -31.66 6.62 4.02
C LYS A 217 -31.84 8.06 3.55
N CYS A 218 -31.62 9.07 4.39
CA CYS A 218 -31.66 10.45 3.92
C CYS A 218 -30.64 10.57 2.77
N SER A 219 -31.11 10.92 1.58
CA SER A 219 -30.25 11.04 0.40
C SER A 219 -29.29 12.19 0.63
N LEU A 220 -28.01 11.91 0.84
CA LEU A 220 -26.98 12.94 0.91
C LEU A 220 -26.77 13.49 -0.52
N SER A 221 -27.10 14.75 -0.77
CA SER A 221 -26.82 15.40 -2.05
C SER A 221 -25.32 15.61 -2.20
N ASN A 222 -24.89 15.87 -3.44
CA ASN A 222 -23.58 16.43 -3.73
C ASN A 222 -23.43 17.91 -3.30
N SER A 223 -24.46 18.52 -2.66
CA SER A 223 -24.31 19.82 -2.03
C SER A 223 -23.49 19.68 -0.75
N THR A 224 -22.77 20.74 -0.35
CA THR A 224 -21.77 20.67 0.73
C THR A 224 -22.40 20.48 2.09
N VAL A 225 -22.68 19.24 2.40
CA VAL A 225 -23.04 18.76 3.72
C VAL A 225 -21.77 18.79 4.57
N THR A 226 -21.87 19.40 5.75
CA THR A 226 -20.75 19.44 6.69
C THR A 226 -20.44 18.02 7.13
N HIS A 227 -19.22 17.58 6.91
CA HIS A 227 -18.76 16.24 7.24
C HIS A 227 -17.41 16.32 7.93
N CYS A 228 -17.16 15.34 8.78
CA CYS A 228 -15.85 15.09 9.35
C CYS A 228 -15.25 13.84 8.71
N VAL A 229 -13.93 13.71 8.83
CA VAL A 229 -13.18 12.56 8.34
C VAL A 229 -12.46 11.92 9.52
N ASN A 230 -12.80 10.66 9.80
CA ASN A 230 -11.98 9.79 10.65
C ASN A 230 -10.84 9.24 9.82
N LYS A 231 -9.61 9.32 10.33
CA LYS A 231 -8.51 8.53 9.79
C LYS A 231 -8.47 7.21 10.55
N VAL A 232 -8.87 6.14 9.88
CA VAL A 232 -8.98 4.81 10.44
C VAL A 232 -7.66 4.08 10.25
N MET A 233 -6.97 3.79 11.34
CA MET A 233 -5.79 2.92 11.26
C MET A 233 -6.23 1.48 11.01
N TYR A 234 -5.44 0.74 10.24
CA TYR A 234 -5.71 -0.66 9.96
C TYR A 234 -5.65 -1.48 11.26
N GLY A 235 -6.75 -2.19 11.54
CA GLY A 235 -6.97 -2.89 12.82
C GLY A 235 -7.67 -2.05 13.90
N HIS A 236 -7.84 -0.74 13.71
CA HIS A 236 -8.61 0.15 14.57
C HIS A 236 -10.04 0.34 14.06
N ARG A 237 -10.92 0.86 14.93
CA ARG A 237 -12.35 1.05 14.68
C ARG A 237 -12.79 2.45 15.05
N GLU A 238 -12.50 3.41 14.19
CA GLU A 238 -13.10 4.73 14.24
C GLU A 238 -14.48 4.67 13.57
N ASN A 239 -15.47 5.27 14.23
CA ASN A 239 -16.89 5.15 13.89
C ASN A 239 -17.51 6.53 13.66
N CYS A 240 -18.69 6.53 13.03
CA CYS A 240 -19.57 7.69 13.07
C CYS A 240 -20.52 7.56 14.27
N PHE A 241 -20.91 8.69 14.86
CA PHE A 241 -21.87 8.72 15.96
C PHE A 241 -23.09 9.59 15.62
N SER A 242 -24.20 9.27 16.28
CA SER A 242 -25.42 10.06 16.39
C SER A 242 -25.84 10.11 17.85
N TYR A 243 -25.92 11.31 18.41
CA TYR A 243 -26.34 11.57 19.78
C TYR A 243 -27.67 12.33 19.79
N ARG A 244 -28.64 11.84 20.57
CA ARG A 244 -29.98 12.41 20.70
C ARG A 244 -30.33 12.61 22.17
N ASN A 245 -30.81 13.80 22.51
CA ASN A 245 -31.40 14.08 23.81
C ASN A 245 -32.77 14.74 23.63
N THR A 246 -33.82 14.00 23.96
CA THR A 246 -35.21 14.45 23.82
C THR A 246 -35.61 15.49 24.87
N GLN A 247 -34.94 15.55 26.01
CA GLN A 247 -35.23 16.53 27.06
C GLN A 247 -34.70 17.92 26.69
N THR A 248 -33.54 17.98 26.03
CA THR A 248 -32.90 19.23 25.62
C THR A 248 -33.11 19.56 24.14
N GLU A 249 -33.83 18.71 23.41
CA GLU A 249 -34.08 18.83 21.97
C GLU A 249 -32.77 18.92 21.15
N VAL A 250 -31.72 18.21 21.60
CA VAL A 250 -30.41 18.20 20.94
C VAL A 250 -30.26 16.95 20.09
N LEU A 251 -29.85 17.14 18.84
CA LEU A 251 -29.32 16.08 17.97
C LEU A 251 -27.94 16.50 17.49
N GLN A 252 -26.95 15.64 17.67
CA GLN A 252 -25.58 15.87 17.22
C GLN A 252 -25.07 14.64 16.47
N ARG A 253 -24.42 14.87 15.34
CA ARG A 253 -23.80 13.83 14.54
C ARG A 253 -22.35 14.18 14.28
N GLY A 254 -21.49 13.17 14.18
CA GLY A 254 -20.09 13.40 13.85
C GLY A 254 -19.22 12.17 13.90
N CYS A 255 -17.92 12.43 14.00
CA CYS A 255 -16.87 11.44 14.03
C CYS A 255 -16.52 11.08 15.46
N SER A 256 -16.31 9.80 15.76
CA SER A 256 -15.86 9.31 17.06
C SER A 256 -14.62 10.05 17.60
N THR A 257 -13.70 10.46 16.71
CA THR A 257 -12.51 11.25 17.05
C THR A 257 -12.79 12.63 17.64
N ALA A 258 -13.97 13.21 17.35
CA ALA A 258 -14.42 14.49 17.87
C ALA A 258 -15.66 14.35 18.79
N MET A 259 -15.92 13.13 19.27
CA MET A 259 -17.09 12.86 20.09
C MET A 259 -16.95 13.55 21.46
N GLY A 260 -17.99 14.28 21.86
CA GLY A 260 -18.10 14.84 23.20
C GLY A 260 -18.45 13.80 24.25
N PHE A 261 -18.52 14.24 25.51
CA PHE A 261 -19.03 13.42 26.62
C PHE A 261 -20.55 13.60 26.73
N TYR A 262 -21.31 12.50 26.61
CA TYR A 262 -22.76 12.49 26.67
C TYR A 262 -23.27 11.64 27.84
N PRO A 263 -23.47 12.22 29.04
CA PRO A 263 -23.88 11.46 30.24
C PRO A 263 -25.35 11.03 30.24
N THR A 264 -26.17 11.62 29.38
CA THR A 264 -27.63 11.43 29.31
C THR A 264 -28.05 11.46 27.85
N GLY A 265 -29.15 10.79 27.48
CA GLY A 265 -29.62 10.71 26.10
C GLY A 265 -29.26 9.36 25.46
N GLU A 266 -29.46 9.27 24.15
CA GLU A 266 -29.21 8.08 23.34
C GLU A 266 -28.01 8.34 22.42
N LEU A 267 -27.05 7.43 22.41
CA LEU A 267 -25.86 7.47 21.55
C LEU A 267 -25.84 6.21 20.69
N THR A 268 -25.77 6.40 19.38
CA THR A 268 -25.68 5.33 18.40
C THR A 268 -24.38 5.47 17.61
N GLU A 269 -23.63 4.38 17.47
CA GLU A 269 -22.42 4.31 16.66
C GLU A 269 -22.62 3.38 15.47
N CYS A 270 -21.98 3.70 14.35
CA CYS A 270 -22.05 2.89 13.15
C CYS A 270 -20.74 2.94 12.35
N HIS A 271 -20.60 1.99 11.42
CA HIS A 271 -19.46 1.87 10.53
C HIS A 271 -19.89 2.04 9.06
N GLY A 272 -19.02 2.64 8.25
CA GLY A 272 -19.21 2.84 6.82
C GLY A 272 -19.51 4.29 6.44
N GLU A 273 -19.25 4.62 5.18
CA GLU A 273 -19.39 5.97 4.64
C GLU A 273 -20.77 6.54 4.94
N PHE A 274 -20.80 7.65 5.67
CA PHE A 274 -21.99 8.35 6.11
C PHE A 274 -23.08 7.43 6.72
N CYS A 275 -22.67 6.39 7.43
CA CYS A 275 -23.62 5.46 8.04
C CYS A 275 -24.56 6.16 9.06
N ASN A 276 -24.12 7.28 9.63
CA ASN A 276 -24.90 8.07 10.57
C ASN A 276 -25.84 9.04 9.86
N ALA A 277 -26.29 8.73 8.64
CA ALA A 277 -27.19 9.57 7.82
C ALA A 277 -28.68 9.25 8.01
N ASP A 278 -29.04 8.31 8.91
CA ASP A 278 -30.44 7.90 9.05
C ASP A 278 -31.37 9.06 9.41
N CYS A 279 -32.53 9.08 8.75
CA CYS A 279 -33.52 10.13 8.94
C CYS A 279 -34.10 10.09 10.35
N GLN A 280 -34.37 11.27 10.88
CA GLN A 280 -34.88 11.42 12.24
C GLN A 280 -36.31 11.89 12.25
N ASP A 281 -37.08 11.50 13.24
CA ASP A 281 -38.44 12.00 13.41
C ASP A 281 -38.47 13.50 13.67
N ILE A 282 -39.20 14.25 12.84
CA ILE A 282 -39.46 15.67 13.01
C ILE A 282 -40.75 15.84 13.82
N VAL A 283 -40.74 16.81 14.72
CA VAL A 283 -41.91 17.28 15.44
C VAL A 283 -42.16 18.74 15.04
N CYS A 284 -43.37 19.03 14.60
CA CYS A 284 -43.77 20.32 14.05
C CYS A 284 -44.65 21.04 15.08
N ALA A 285 -44.49 22.35 15.27
CA ALA A 285 -45.50 23.11 16.01
C ALA A 285 -46.79 23.16 15.19
N ALA A 286 -47.91 22.72 15.76
CA ALA A 286 -49.20 22.67 15.09
C ALA A 286 -50.14 23.65 15.78
N CYS A 287 -50.40 24.78 15.14
CA CYS A 287 -51.17 25.83 15.78
C CYS A 287 -51.90 26.70 14.73
N ASN A 288 -53.13 27.10 15.06
CA ASN A 288 -53.95 27.97 14.23
C ASN A 288 -54.18 29.32 14.92
N SER A 289 -53.80 30.42 14.26
CA SER A 289 -53.92 31.76 14.81
C SER A 289 -55.36 32.28 14.95
N THR A 290 -56.34 31.67 14.27
CA THR A 290 -57.76 31.99 14.47
C THR A 290 -58.34 31.36 15.72
N ALA A 291 -57.82 30.19 16.12
CA ALA A 291 -58.24 29.47 17.32
C ALA A 291 -57.42 29.86 18.56
N ASN A 292 -56.15 30.20 18.39
CA ASN A 292 -55.26 30.60 19.47
C ASN A 292 -54.48 31.86 19.08
N PRO A 293 -54.78 33.05 19.66
CA PRO A 293 -54.05 34.28 19.38
C PRO A 293 -52.54 34.19 19.68
N GLY A 294 -52.16 33.31 20.62
CA GLY A 294 -50.77 33.04 20.99
C GLY A 294 -49.94 32.36 19.91
N CYS A 295 -50.58 31.84 18.86
CA CYS A 295 -49.90 31.26 17.70
C CYS A 295 -48.93 32.22 17.04
N ARG A 296 -49.37 33.48 16.89
CA ARG A 296 -48.59 34.55 16.27
C ARG A 296 -47.38 34.96 17.12
N ALA A 297 -47.43 34.71 18.42
CA ALA A 297 -46.32 35.00 19.33
C ALA A 297 -45.20 33.95 19.26
N GLY A 298 -45.45 32.77 18.67
CA GLY A 298 -44.45 31.72 18.50
C GLY A 298 -43.93 31.08 19.79
N ARG A 299 -44.58 31.33 20.94
CA ARG A 299 -44.14 30.88 22.26
C ARG A 299 -45.06 29.78 22.79
N ASN A 300 -44.45 28.69 23.28
CA ASN A 300 -45.15 27.57 23.91
C ASN A 300 -46.27 26.97 23.03
N LEU A 301 -45.98 26.82 21.74
CA LEU A 301 -46.93 26.21 20.81
C LEU A 301 -47.03 24.69 21.07
N PRO A 302 -48.24 24.09 20.96
CA PRO A 302 -48.37 22.65 20.97
C PRO A 302 -47.64 22.06 19.76
N THR A 303 -46.99 20.92 19.96
CA THR A 303 -46.20 20.24 18.95
C THR A 303 -46.79 18.86 18.65
N GLU A 304 -46.71 18.46 17.39
CA GLU A 304 -47.21 17.19 16.91
C GLU A 304 -46.11 16.47 16.12
N LYS A 305 -46.02 15.14 16.27
CA LYS A 305 -45.10 14.33 15.46
C LYS A 305 -45.56 14.42 14.01
N CYS A 306 -44.66 14.85 13.12
CA CYS A 306 -44.98 14.93 11.70
C CYS A 306 -44.99 13.51 11.10
N ALA A 307 -45.68 13.31 9.98
CA ALA A 307 -45.74 12.03 9.31
C ALA A 307 -44.34 11.54 8.88
N ALA A 308 -44.21 10.22 8.66
CA ALA A 308 -43.02 9.66 8.05
C ALA A 308 -42.79 10.31 6.67
N GLY A 309 -41.55 10.75 6.39
CA GLY A 309 -41.21 11.44 5.15
C GLY A 309 -41.44 12.96 5.11
N THR A 310 -41.99 13.60 6.16
CA THR A 310 -42.11 15.08 6.22
C THR A 310 -40.73 15.75 6.27
N THR A 311 -40.30 16.55 5.30
CA THR A 311 -38.93 17.10 5.27
C THR A 311 -38.73 18.37 6.10
N ALA A 312 -39.77 19.20 6.26
CA ALA A 312 -39.67 20.45 7.00
C ALA A 312 -41.01 20.86 7.66
N CYS A 313 -40.94 21.71 8.68
CA CYS A 313 -42.10 22.42 9.22
C CYS A 313 -42.28 23.74 8.45
N TYR A 314 -43.52 24.11 8.13
CA TYR A 314 -43.83 25.40 7.50
C TYR A 314 -44.93 26.13 8.26
N SER A 315 -44.94 27.46 8.13
CA SER A 315 -46.04 28.32 8.56
C SER A 315 -46.65 28.97 7.33
N CYS A 316 -47.98 29.00 7.24
CA CYS A 316 -48.70 29.68 6.18
C CYS A 316 -49.66 30.73 6.75
N GLU A 317 -49.80 31.86 6.05
CA GLU A 317 -50.84 32.85 6.30
C GLU A 317 -51.94 32.64 5.26
N GLN A 318 -53.18 32.39 5.71
CA GLN A 318 -54.35 32.50 4.84
C GLN A 318 -54.81 33.95 4.85
N GLY A 319 -54.74 34.60 3.68
CA GLY A 319 -55.27 35.94 3.44
C GLY A 319 -56.77 35.94 3.24
#